data_AF-A0A821G700-F1
#
_entry.id   AF-A0A821G700-F1
#
_cell.length_a   1.000
_cell.length_b   1.000
_cell.length_c   1.000
_cell.angle_alpha   90.00
_cell.angle_beta   90.00
_cell.angle_gamma   90.00
#
_symmetry.space_group_name_H-M   'P 1'
#
loop_
_entity.id
_entity.type
_entity.pdbx_description
1 polymer ?
#
loop_
_entity_poly.entity_id
_entity_poly.type
_entity_poly.pdbx_seq_one_letter_code
_entity_poly.pdbx_strand_id
1 'polypeptide(L)'
;MEIYRVLHSESLSCFIPQFVRLEGSGGNRIISTVRCSTFLRSIVSMELENDCILPNIINPDGLFFPQSIRLSRIQITLNRFGDCVRLLIELGTQLCSFAVSIAHVYLQKADIISQISSISCPNLKQLTVTIYKNIVHYSECIVPLLQRLSNVERLTLLFAINITTTRLGHFVTELDLEKDIVSYMPHLCQFNFHIRSILENASPVEIGTFRQSVMTCQQAVICTVDYFNNNYGQCQLYSLPFIGNRLDFISNRFPLFDMNNMFSMVTMLLLFDDVKPFENLFFARIARALPNIKTLEVFNKLEQQGKGMIATSYPDFSRLSALILLDIHMDYAEQLLCQSR
;
A
#
# COMPACT_ATOMS: atom_id res chain seq x y z
N MET A 1 -19.28 12.85 9.44
CA MET A 1 -18.57 12.11 8.39
C MET A 1 -19.61 11.72 7.37
N GLU A 2 -19.67 12.44 6.26
CA GLU A 2 -20.59 12.11 5.17
C GLU A 2 -19.89 11.19 4.18
N ILE A 3 -20.43 9.99 4.00
CA ILE A 3 -19.87 9.00 3.08
C ILE A 3 -20.61 9.13 1.76
N TYR A 4 -19.87 9.38 0.68
CA TYR A 4 -20.40 9.38 -0.67
C TYR A 4 -20.09 8.02 -1.31
N ARG A 5 -21.11 7.31 -1.81
CA ARG A 5 -20.94 6.03 -2.49
C ARG A 5 -21.30 6.17 -3.96
N VAL A 6 -20.45 5.66 -4.84
CA VAL A 6 -20.77 5.54 -6.27
C VAL A 6 -21.61 4.29 -6.45
N LEU A 7 -22.82 4.44 -6.98
CA LEU A 7 -23.70 3.32 -7.34
C LEU A 7 -23.73 3.14 -8.86
N HIS A 8 -23.69 1.89 -9.31
CA HIS A 8 -23.85 1.52 -10.71
C HIS A 8 -25.27 0.99 -10.95
N SER A 9 -26.00 1.55 -11.93
CA SER A 9 -27.32 1.03 -12.32
C SER A 9 -27.18 -0.06 -13.39
N GLU A 10 -27.88 -1.18 -13.23
CA GLU A 10 -27.75 -2.41 -14.05
C GLU A 10 -28.35 -2.37 -15.47
N SER A 11 -28.74 -1.20 -16.01
CA SER A 11 -29.36 -1.14 -17.34
C SER A 11 -28.37 -0.80 -18.46
N LEU A 12 -28.33 -1.64 -19.49
CA LEU A 12 -27.35 -1.74 -20.59
C LEU A 12 -27.31 -0.58 -21.62
N SER A 13 -27.82 0.61 -21.30
CA SER A 13 -27.73 1.76 -22.20
C SER A 13 -27.29 3.01 -21.44
N CYS A 14 -26.08 3.50 -21.75
CA CYS A 14 -25.43 4.68 -21.16
C CYS A 14 -25.19 4.62 -19.64
N PHE A 15 -24.02 4.11 -19.25
CA PHE A 15 -23.49 4.22 -17.88
C PHE A 15 -23.37 5.70 -17.47
N ILE A 16 -24.22 6.17 -16.57
CA ILE A 16 -24.11 7.47 -15.90
C ILE A 16 -23.83 7.18 -14.42
N PRO A 17 -22.58 7.34 -13.95
CA PRO A 17 -22.25 7.21 -12.53
C PRO A 17 -23.00 8.28 -11.73
N GLN A 18 -23.61 7.86 -10.63
CA GLN A 18 -24.31 8.76 -9.69
C GLN A 18 -23.53 8.81 -8.38
N PHE A 19 -23.22 10.01 -7.91
CA PHE A 19 -22.72 10.21 -6.55
C PHE A 19 -23.92 10.31 -5.62
N VAL A 20 -23.99 9.37 -4.67
CA VAL A 20 -25.06 9.33 -3.67
C VAL A 20 -24.46 9.73 -2.31
N ARG A 21 -25.01 10.79 -1.73
CA ARG A 21 -24.74 11.13 -0.32
C ARG A 21 -25.57 10.23 0.56
N LEU A 22 -24.90 9.50 1.43
CA LEU A 22 -25.52 8.70 2.46
C LEU A 22 -25.65 9.59 3.70
N GLU A 23 -26.81 10.26 3.86
CA GLU A 23 -27.11 10.90 5.14
C GLU A 23 -27.46 9.83 6.16
N GLY A 24 -26.86 9.94 7.35
CA GLY A 24 -27.08 9.03 8.47
C GLY A 24 -28.47 9.18 9.08
N SER A 25 -29.50 8.79 8.33
CA SER A 25 -30.85 8.36 8.73
C SER A 25 -31.84 8.58 7.56
N GLY A 26 -32.01 7.55 6.73
CA GLY A 26 -33.26 7.36 5.97
C GLY A 26 -33.42 8.03 4.61
N GLY A 27 -32.42 8.70 4.03
CA GLY A 27 -32.56 9.32 2.71
C GLY A 27 -31.31 9.23 1.84
N ASN A 28 -31.38 8.46 0.74
CA ASN A 28 -30.39 8.53 -0.33
C ASN A 28 -30.73 9.71 -1.24
N ARG A 29 -29.89 10.76 -1.25
CA ARG A 29 -30.07 11.90 -2.15
C ARG A 29 -29.03 11.83 -3.26
N ILE A 30 -29.48 11.76 -4.52
CA ILE A 30 -28.61 11.86 -5.69
C ILE A 30 -28.17 13.32 -5.80
N ILE A 31 -26.87 13.59 -5.70
CA ILE A 31 -26.36 14.97 -5.67
C ILE A 31 -25.88 15.42 -7.04
N SER A 32 -25.40 14.50 -7.86
CA SER A 32 -25.01 14.81 -9.23
C SER A 32 -25.13 13.60 -10.15
N THR A 33 -25.52 13.89 -11.38
CA THR A 33 -25.50 12.96 -12.51
C THR A 33 -24.47 13.50 -13.49
N VAL A 34 -23.31 12.85 -13.60
CA VAL A 34 -22.22 13.31 -14.47
C VAL A 34 -22.21 12.46 -15.73
N ARG A 35 -22.34 13.10 -16.92
CA ARG A 35 -22.23 12.38 -18.19
C ARG A 35 -20.78 11.96 -18.44
N CYS A 36 -20.65 10.73 -18.91
CA CYS A 36 -19.51 9.83 -18.71
C CYS A 36 -18.18 10.31 -19.36
N SER A 37 -17.19 10.67 -18.55
CA SER A 37 -15.78 10.51 -18.90
C SER A 37 -15.31 9.11 -18.49
N THR A 38 -14.32 8.53 -19.19
CA THR A 38 -13.72 7.22 -18.85
C THR A 38 -13.14 7.17 -17.43
N PHE A 39 -12.85 8.33 -16.86
CA PHE A 39 -12.34 8.55 -15.52
C PHE A 39 -13.29 8.10 -14.40
N LEU A 40 -14.60 8.39 -14.48
CA LEU A 40 -15.53 8.00 -13.39
C LEU A 40 -15.70 6.47 -13.28
N ARG A 41 -15.39 5.70 -14.34
CA ARG A 41 -15.43 4.23 -14.30
C ARG A 41 -14.27 3.62 -13.51
N SER A 42 -13.24 4.40 -13.18
CA SER A 42 -12.09 3.90 -12.43
C SER A 42 -12.13 4.24 -10.95
N ILE A 43 -13.05 5.10 -10.51
CA ILE A 43 -13.28 5.41 -9.10
C ILE A 43 -14.00 4.24 -8.45
N VAL A 44 -13.37 3.61 -7.46
CA VAL A 44 -13.95 2.52 -6.66
C VAL A 44 -14.64 3.09 -5.42
N SER A 45 -14.02 4.08 -4.77
CA SER A 45 -14.58 4.81 -3.63
C SER A 45 -13.95 6.20 -3.55
N MET A 46 -14.68 7.17 -2.99
CA MET A 46 -14.19 8.54 -2.80
C MET A 46 -14.79 9.13 -1.52
N GLU A 47 -13.95 9.73 -0.70
CA GLU A 47 -14.34 10.48 0.49
C GLU A 47 -13.89 11.94 0.34
N LEU A 48 -14.79 12.86 0.70
CA LEU A 48 -14.63 14.31 0.59
C LEU A 48 -14.91 14.97 1.94
N GLU A 49 -14.26 16.09 2.24
CA GLU A 49 -14.61 16.90 3.41
C GLU A 49 -16.02 17.50 3.28
N ASN A 50 -16.70 17.70 4.41
CA ASN A 50 -18.15 17.98 4.52
C ASN A 50 -18.65 19.21 3.73
N ASP A 51 -17.76 20.09 3.25
CA ASP A 51 -18.11 21.30 2.49
C ASP A 51 -17.80 21.20 0.98
N CYS A 52 -17.42 20.01 0.50
CA CYS A 52 -17.02 19.79 -0.89
C CYS A 52 -18.22 19.42 -1.79
N ILE A 53 -18.72 20.37 -2.59
CA ILE A 53 -19.52 20.08 -3.78
C ILE A 53 -18.54 19.82 -4.93
N LEU A 54 -18.57 18.61 -5.50
CA LEU A 54 -17.86 18.32 -6.75
C LEU A 54 -18.38 19.29 -7.82
N PRO A 55 -17.52 20.05 -8.51
CA PRO A 55 -17.97 20.79 -9.67
C PRO A 55 -18.63 19.79 -10.64
N ASN A 56 -19.78 20.17 -11.20
CA ASN A 56 -20.36 19.47 -12.35
C ASN A 56 -19.37 19.62 -13.51
N ILE A 57 -18.33 18.80 -13.54
CA ILE A 57 -17.40 18.77 -14.66
C ILE A 57 -18.20 18.12 -15.80
N ILE A 58 -18.36 18.90 -16.87
CA ILE A 58 -19.03 18.62 -18.14
C ILE A 58 -20.51 19.04 -18.18
N ASN A 59 -20.74 20.36 -18.14
CA ASN A 59 -21.81 20.95 -18.94
C ASN A 59 -21.20 21.40 -20.28
N PRO A 60 -21.59 20.84 -21.44
CA PRO A 60 -21.04 21.25 -22.74
C PRO A 60 -21.41 22.69 -23.14
N ASP A 61 -22.40 23.29 -22.48
CA ASP A 61 -23.01 24.56 -22.92
C ASP A 61 -22.61 25.79 -22.10
N GLY A 62 -21.45 25.76 -21.43
CA GLY A 62 -20.76 26.96 -20.95
C GLY A 62 -21.66 27.98 -20.22
N LEU A 63 -22.16 27.65 -19.03
CA LEU A 63 -22.76 28.66 -18.14
C LEU A 63 -22.31 28.48 -16.69
N PHE A 64 -21.62 29.51 -16.22
CA PHE A 64 -21.31 29.99 -14.87
C PHE A 64 -21.30 29.01 -13.69
N PHE A 65 -20.10 28.83 -13.12
CA PHE A 65 -19.82 28.30 -11.80
C PHE A 65 -20.29 29.26 -10.69
N PRO A 66 -20.89 28.78 -9.59
CA PRO A 66 -20.73 29.46 -8.31
C PRO A 66 -19.26 29.35 -7.85
N GLN A 67 -18.70 30.46 -7.41
CA GLN A 67 -17.33 30.55 -6.93
C GLN A 67 -17.05 29.64 -5.71
N SER A 68 -15.82 29.13 -5.70
CA SER A 68 -15.00 28.65 -4.59
C SER A 68 -15.60 27.61 -3.63
N ILE A 69 -15.61 26.36 -4.06
CA ILE A 69 -15.43 25.27 -3.11
C ILE A 69 -14.02 24.73 -3.34
N ARG A 70 -13.10 25.11 -2.44
CA ARG A 70 -11.72 24.62 -2.45
C ARG A 70 -11.75 23.17 -1.98
N LEU A 71 -11.71 22.24 -2.92
CA LEU A 71 -11.39 20.84 -2.65
C LEU A 71 -9.97 20.77 -2.11
N SER A 72 -9.82 20.84 -0.79
CA SER A 72 -8.52 20.89 -0.12
C SER A 72 -7.99 19.49 0.21
N ARG A 73 -8.89 18.52 0.46
CA ARG A 73 -8.55 17.15 0.81
C ARG A 73 -9.38 16.15 0.01
N ILE A 74 -8.72 15.14 -0.54
CA ILE A 74 -9.38 14.02 -1.22
C ILE A 74 -8.76 12.71 -0.73
N GLN A 75 -9.62 11.73 -0.43
CA GLN A 75 -9.23 10.33 -0.29
C GLN A 75 -9.98 9.49 -1.33
N ILE A 76 -9.27 8.74 -2.16
CA ILE A 76 -9.87 8.05 -3.31
C ILE A 76 -9.22 6.70 -3.60
N THR A 77 -10.02 5.71 -4.00
CA THR A 77 -9.53 4.44 -4.54
C THR A 77 -9.73 4.41 -6.04
N LEU A 78 -8.64 4.19 -6.78
CA LEU A 78 -8.59 4.18 -8.24
C LEU A 78 -8.18 2.79 -8.75
N ASN A 79 -8.78 2.39 -9.86
CA ASN A 79 -8.39 1.15 -10.52
C ASN A 79 -7.03 1.26 -11.22
N ARG A 80 -6.68 2.44 -11.76
CA ARG A 80 -5.49 2.63 -12.61
C ARG A 80 -4.66 3.84 -12.22
N PHE A 81 -3.34 3.70 -12.31
CA PHE A 81 -2.39 4.80 -12.07
C PHE A 81 -2.57 6.00 -13.00
N GLY A 82 -2.90 5.78 -14.28
CA GLY A 82 -3.13 6.88 -15.23
C GLY A 82 -4.25 7.83 -14.80
N ASP A 83 -5.25 7.32 -14.09
CA ASP A 83 -6.35 8.15 -13.57
C ASP A 83 -5.90 9.01 -12.38
N CYS A 84 -4.93 8.52 -11.59
CA CYS A 84 -4.28 9.32 -10.55
C CYS A 84 -3.52 10.51 -11.17
N VAL A 85 -2.80 10.27 -12.27
CA VAL A 85 -2.07 11.33 -13.01
C VAL A 85 -3.04 12.39 -13.52
N ARG A 86 -4.16 11.97 -14.15
CA ARG A 86 -5.20 12.90 -14.64
C ARG A 86 -5.82 13.73 -13.51
N LEU A 87 -6.13 13.10 -12.38
CA LEU A 87 -6.64 13.80 -11.20
C LEU A 87 -5.69 14.89 -10.70
N LEU A 88 -4.39 14.59 -10.65
CA LEU A 88 -3.39 15.56 -10.22
C LEU A 88 -3.24 16.71 -11.22
N ILE A 89 -3.41 16.46 -12.51
CA ILE A 89 -3.42 17.53 -13.52
C ILE A 89 -4.66 18.43 -13.35
N GLU A 90 -5.84 17.84 -13.17
CA GLU A 90 -7.10 18.58 -13.12
C GLU A 90 -7.31 19.31 -11.79
N LEU A 91 -6.96 18.69 -10.66
CA LEU A 91 -7.26 19.18 -9.32
C LEU A 91 -6.03 19.57 -8.51
N GLY A 92 -4.82 19.23 -8.96
CA GLY A 92 -3.60 19.37 -8.15
C GLY A 92 -3.30 20.78 -7.67
N THR A 93 -3.74 21.81 -8.40
CA THR A 93 -3.57 23.22 -7.99
C THR A 93 -4.47 23.62 -6.82
N GLN A 94 -5.52 22.85 -6.54
CA GLN A 94 -6.49 23.13 -5.46
C GLN A 94 -6.22 22.29 -4.21
N LEU A 95 -5.60 21.11 -4.39
CA LEU A 95 -5.39 20.14 -3.32
C LEU A 95 -4.28 20.57 -2.36
N CYS A 96 -4.58 20.48 -1.07
CA CYS A 96 -3.61 20.57 0.02
C CYS A 96 -3.22 19.18 0.55
N SER A 97 -4.14 18.21 0.47
CA SER A 97 -3.94 16.83 0.91
C SER A 97 -4.55 15.85 -0.09
N PHE A 98 -3.81 14.81 -0.45
CA PHE A 98 -4.28 13.78 -1.37
C PHE A 98 -3.89 12.40 -0.88
N ALA A 99 -4.89 11.55 -0.63
CA ALA A 99 -4.70 10.15 -0.31
C ALA A 99 -5.30 9.31 -1.44
N VAL A 100 -4.48 8.45 -2.05
CA VAL A 100 -4.90 7.62 -3.17
C VAL A 100 -4.49 6.17 -2.95
N SER A 101 -5.45 5.28 -3.15
CA SER A 101 -5.23 3.83 -3.18
C SER A 101 -5.41 3.33 -4.61
N ILE A 102 -4.43 2.66 -5.18
CA ILE A 102 -4.41 2.28 -6.60
C ILE A 102 -4.39 0.76 -6.69
N ALA A 103 -5.38 0.19 -7.37
CA ALA A 103 -5.43 -1.24 -7.57
C ALA A 103 -4.33 -1.71 -8.53
N HIS A 104 -4.15 -1.01 -9.66
CA HIS A 104 -3.26 -1.45 -10.73
C HIS A 104 -2.38 -0.33 -11.30
N VAL A 105 -1.10 -0.66 -11.50
CA VAL A 105 -0.16 0.16 -12.29
C VAL A 105 0.17 -0.61 -13.57
N TYR A 106 -0.72 -0.51 -14.56
CA TYR A 106 -0.43 -0.98 -15.92
C TYR A 106 -0.01 0.21 -16.78
N LEU A 107 1.11 0.08 -17.48
CA LEU A 107 1.54 1.10 -18.43
C LEU A 107 0.69 1.02 -19.72
N GLN A 108 -0.06 2.08 -20.00
CA GLN A 108 -0.22 2.54 -21.38
C GLN A 108 0.92 3.54 -21.62
N LYS A 109 1.98 3.06 -22.30
CA LYS A 109 3.37 3.38 -21.93
C LYS A 109 3.85 4.80 -22.23
N ALA A 110 3.36 5.43 -23.29
CA ALA A 110 3.86 6.74 -23.73
C ALA A 110 3.06 7.90 -23.13
N ASP A 111 1.74 7.80 -23.15
CA ASP A 111 0.87 8.94 -22.84
C ASP A 111 0.87 9.31 -21.36
N ILE A 112 1.04 8.33 -20.46
CA ILE A 112 1.09 8.60 -19.01
C ILE A 112 2.40 9.30 -18.64
N ILE A 113 3.52 8.85 -19.20
CA ILE A 113 4.84 9.42 -18.91
C ILE A 113 4.90 10.87 -19.39
N SER A 114 4.37 11.16 -20.59
CA SER A 114 4.30 12.54 -21.09
C SER A 114 3.39 13.41 -20.21
N GLN A 115 2.25 12.89 -19.76
CA GLN A 115 1.33 13.61 -18.87
C GLN A 115 1.96 13.97 -17.52
N ILE A 116 2.82 13.13 -16.94
CA ILE A 116 3.49 13.44 -15.66
C ILE A 116 4.22 14.79 -15.71
N SER A 117 4.83 15.13 -16.84
CA SER A 117 5.55 16.41 -17.00
C SER A 117 4.64 17.65 -16.83
N SER A 118 3.34 17.50 -17.08
CA SER A 118 2.33 18.57 -16.96
C SER A 118 1.79 18.76 -15.53
N ILE A 119 2.10 17.83 -14.62
CA ILE A 119 1.63 17.93 -13.23
C ILE A 119 2.27 19.15 -12.55
N SER A 120 1.40 19.93 -11.90
CA SER A 120 1.75 21.04 -11.03
C SER A 120 0.79 21.05 -9.84
N CYS A 121 1.32 20.81 -8.65
CA CYS A 121 0.54 20.78 -7.41
C CYS A 121 1.19 21.71 -6.37
N PRO A 122 1.16 23.04 -6.57
CA PRO A 122 1.87 24.00 -5.73
C PRO A 122 1.40 24.00 -4.27
N ASN A 123 0.13 23.66 -4.04
CA ASN A 123 -0.51 23.69 -2.73
C ASN A 123 -0.47 22.34 -2.02
N LEU A 124 -0.08 21.25 -2.69
CA LEU A 124 -0.14 19.91 -2.13
C LEU A 124 0.96 19.72 -1.08
N LYS A 125 0.55 19.67 0.19
CA LYS A 125 1.44 19.51 1.35
C LYS A 125 1.49 18.09 1.86
N GLN A 126 0.42 17.31 1.68
CA GLN A 126 0.36 15.92 2.14
C GLN A 126 -0.04 14.99 1.00
N LEU A 127 0.74 13.92 0.82
CA LEU A 127 0.47 12.88 -0.16
C LEU A 127 0.54 11.49 0.51
N THR A 128 -0.46 10.67 0.27
CA THR A 128 -0.47 9.25 0.63
C THR A 128 -0.76 8.42 -0.62
N VAL A 129 0.15 7.52 -0.97
CA VAL A 129 -0.01 6.62 -2.12
C VAL A 129 0.08 5.19 -1.64
N THR A 130 -1.00 4.45 -1.80
CA THR A 130 -1.06 3.00 -1.56
C THR A 130 -1.27 2.28 -2.88
N ILE A 131 -0.47 1.26 -3.19
CA ILE A 131 -0.63 0.46 -4.41
C ILE A 131 -0.70 -1.02 -4.03
N TYR A 132 -1.84 -1.64 -4.34
CA TYR A 132 -2.13 -3.00 -3.85
C TYR A 132 -1.50 -4.10 -4.70
N LYS A 133 -1.25 -3.86 -5.99
CA LYS A 133 -0.53 -4.81 -6.86
C LYS A 133 0.92 -4.39 -7.05
N ASN A 134 1.77 -5.40 -7.27
CA ASN A 134 3.18 -5.19 -7.54
C ASN A 134 3.39 -4.23 -8.74
N ILE A 135 4.25 -3.24 -8.54
CA ILE A 135 4.62 -2.22 -9.52
C ILE A 135 5.79 -2.77 -10.35
N VAL A 136 5.65 -2.68 -11.66
CA VAL A 136 6.66 -3.18 -12.62
C VAL A 136 7.50 -2.01 -13.18
N HIS A 137 7.10 -0.77 -12.89
CA HIS A 137 7.58 0.48 -13.52
C HIS A 137 7.80 1.60 -12.49
N TYR A 138 8.47 1.27 -11.39
CA TYR A 138 8.75 2.22 -10.31
C TYR A 138 9.55 3.44 -10.82
N SER A 139 10.66 3.18 -11.53
CA SER A 139 11.55 4.21 -12.07
C SER A 139 10.92 5.07 -13.17
N GLU A 140 9.98 4.53 -13.95
CA GLU A 140 9.38 5.21 -15.10
C GLU A 140 8.09 5.97 -14.74
N CYS A 141 7.40 5.58 -13.67
CA CYS A 141 6.08 6.14 -13.32
C CYS A 141 6.08 6.80 -11.95
N ILE A 142 6.52 6.08 -10.92
CA ILE A 142 6.42 6.55 -9.53
C ILE A 142 7.46 7.63 -9.27
N VAL A 143 8.72 7.37 -9.60
CA VAL A 143 9.81 8.33 -9.37
C VAL A 143 9.57 9.67 -10.09
N PRO A 144 9.28 9.72 -11.41
CA PRO A 144 9.05 10.99 -12.09
C PRO A 144 7.83 11.72 -11.54
N LEU A 145 6.76 11.01 -11.16
CA LEU A 145 5.59 11.63 -10.53
C LEU A 145 5.98 12.31 -9.22
N LEU A 146 6.66 11.60 -8.32
CA LEU A 146 7.05 12.12 -7.02
C LEU A 146 7.99 13.33 -7.17
N GLN A 147 8.93 13.29 -8.10
CA GLN A 147 9.85 14.41 -8.37
C GLN A 147 9.15 15.70 -8.81
N ARG A 148 7.91 15.62 -9.30
CA ARG A 148 7.09 16.81 -9.64
C ARG A 148 6.39 17.45 -8.44
N LEU A 149 6.39 16.78 -7.29
CA LEU A 149 5.62 17.16 -6.10
C LEU A 149 6.52 17.74 -5.00
N SER A 150 7.42 18.67 -5.38
CA SER A 150 8.46 19.24 -4.51
C SER A 150 7.97 20.08 -3.32
N ASN A 151 6.68 20.43 -3.31
CA ASN A 151 6.04 21.18 -2.21
C ASN A 151 5.44 20.28 -1.12
N VAL A 152 5.46 18.96 -1.32
CA VAL A 152 4.98 17.99 -0.34
C VAL A 152 5.87 18.04 0.90
N GLU A 153 5.24 18.23 2.05
CA GLU A 153 5.88 18.24 3.36
C GLU A 153 5.72 16.88 4.07
N ARG A 154 4.64 16.16 3.78
CA ARG A 154 4.31 14.86 4.37
C ARG A 154 4.02 13.83 3.30
N LEU A 155 4.90 12.83 3.17
CA LEU A 155 4.76 11.75 2.20
C LEU A 155 4.54 10.41 2.91
N THR A 156 3.58 9.64 2.40
CA THR A 156 3.36 8.26 2.82
C THR A 156 3.26 7.33 1.61
N LEU A 157 4.14 6.33 1.54
CA LEU A 157 4.20 5.37 0.42
C LEU A 157 4.03 3.94 0.91
N LEU A 158 3.02 3.22 0.40
CA LEU A 158 2.83 1.79 0.69
C LEU A 158 2.64 1.03 -0.61
N PHE A 159 3.64 0.27 -1.03
CA PHE A 159 3.53 -0.53 -2.25
C PHE A 159 4.58 -1.64 -2.34
N ALA A 160 4.35 -2.56 -3.27
CA ALA A 160 5.31 -3.56 -3.66
C ALA A 160 5.82 -3.30 -5.08
N ILE A 161 7.09 -3.60 -5.36
CA ILE A 161 7.76 -3.48 -6.66
C ILE A 161 8.22 -4.88 -7.10
N ASN A 162 7.96 -5.25 -8.35
CA ASN A 162 8.61 -6.40 -8.98
C ASN A 162 9.80 -5.90 -9.81
N ILE A 163 11.00 -6.36 -9.47
CA ILE A 163 12.28 -5.88 -10.00
C ILE A 163 12.65 -6.55 -11.32
N THR A 164 11.95 -7.64 -11.68
CA THR A 164 12.12 -8.45 -12.90
C THR A 164 12.25 -7.70 -14.22
N THR A 165 11.70 -6.49 -14.27
CA THR A 165 11.47 -5.70 -15.48
C THR A 165 12.00 -4.28 -15.37
N THR A 166 12.45 -3.87 -14.19
CA THR A 166 13.07 -2.56 -13.98
C THR A 166 14.57 -2.67 -14.24
N ARG A 167 15.20 -1.61 -14.75
CA ARG A 167 16.67 -1.57 -14.93
C ARG A 167 17.47 -1.68 -13.62
N LEU A 168 16.78 -1.71 -12.48
CA LEU A 168 17.34 -1.98 -11.17
C LEU A 168 17.64 -3.48 -11.11
N GLY A 169 18.90 -3.85 -11.16
CA GLY A 169 19.32 -5.24 -10.90
C GLY A 169 19.40 -5.56 -9.41
N HIS A 170 18.75 -4.74 -8.56
CA HIS A 170 18.95 -4.72 -7.11
C HIS A 170 17.67 -4.30 -6.38
N PHE A 171 17.57 -4.66 -5.10
CA PHE A 171 16.50 -4.22 -4.22
C PHE A 171 16.50 -2.70 -4.04
N VAL A 172 15.33 -2.07 -3.92
CA VAL A 172 15.26 -0.65 -3.53
C VAL A 172 15.89 -0.49 -2.15
N THR A 173 16.86 0.41 -2.08
CA THR A 173 17.65 0.71 -0.89
C THR A 173 17.31 2.10 -0.36
N GLU A 174 17.82 2.40 0.84
CA GLU A 174 17.74 3.75 1.41
C GLU A 174 18.37 4.81 0.49
N LEU A 175 19.53 4.49 -0.13
CA LEU A 175 20.20 5.38 -1.07
C LEU A 175 19.37 5.66 -2.32
N ASP A 176 18.61 4.66 -2.80
CA ASP A 176 17.70 4.85 -3.92
C ASP A 176 16.56 5.80 -3.52
N LEU A 177 15.98 5.67 -2.32
CA LEU A 177 14.94 6.59 -1.85
C LEU A 177 15.46 8.02 -1.67
N GLU A 178 16.67 8.17 -1.14
CA GLU A 178 17.34 9.47 -0.98
C GLU A 178 17.52 10.14 -2.36
N LYS A 179 18.07 9.39 -3.31
CA LYS A 179 18.32 9.86 -4.67
C LYS A 179 17.03 10.11 -5.44
N ASP A 180 16.07 9.21 -5.40
CA ASP A 180 14.90 9.25 -6.27
C ASP A 180 13.81 10.21 -5.76
N ILE A 181 13.71 10.38 -4.44
CA ILE A 181 12.60 11.08 -3.78
C ILE A 181 13.11 12.26 -2.94
N VAL A 182 13.92 11.99 -1.91
CA VAL A 182 14.25 12.99 -0.88
C VAL A 182 14.98 14.20 -1.49
N SER A 183 15.96 13.95 -2.36
CA SER A 183 16.73 15.02 -3.02
C SER A 183 15.88 15.97 -3.90
N TYR A 184 14.67 15.56 -4.28
CA TYR A 184 13.74 16.36 -5.09
C TYR A 184 12.59 16.99 -4.28
N MET A 185 12.48 16.67 -2.98
CA MET A 185 11.44 17.18 -2.09
C MET A 185 12.06 17.97 -0.93
N PRO A 186 12.58 19.18 -1.16
CA PRO A 186 13.32 19.94 -0.14
C PRO A 186 12.46 20.36 1.07
N HIS A 187 11.13 20.32 0.96
CA HIS A 187 10.21 20.66 2.04
C HIS A 187 9.73 19.44 2.83
N LEU A 188 10.17 18.23 2.46
CA LEU A 188 9.72 16.99 3.09
C LEU A 188 10.22 16.92 4.53
N CYS A 189 9.30 17.08 5.49
CA CYS A 189 9.59 17.01 6.92
C CYS A 189 9.14 15.69 7.54
N GLN A 190 8.26 14.94 6.87
CA GLN A 190 7.84 13.62 7.28
C GLN A 190 7.77 12.67 6.09
N PHE A 191 8.52 11.58 6.17
CA PHE A 191 8.49 10.52 5.17
C PHE A 191 8.20 9.18 5.85
N ASN A 192 7.02 8.63 5.61
CA ASN A 192 6.67 7.29 6.06
C ASN A 192 6.58 6.37 4.85
N PHE A 193 7.09 5.14 4.97
CA PHE A 193 7.00 4.20 3.87
C PHE A 193 7.03 2.75 4.33
N HIS A 194 6.44 1.90 3.49
CA HIS A 194 6.64 0.46 3.45
C HIS A 194 6.73 0.04 1.98
N ILE A 195 7.96 -0.27 1.55
CA ILE A 195 8.28 -0.62 0.18
C ILE A 195 8.78 -2.06 0.17
N ARG A 196 8.04 -2.94 -0.50
CA ARG A 196 8.42 -4.33 -0.70
C ARG A 196 9.00 -4.51 -2.09
N SER A 197 10.28 -4.81 -2.18
CA SER A 197 10.96 -5.12 -3.43
C SER A 197 11.04 -6.63 -3.62
N ILE A 198 10.56 -7.15 -4.76
CA ILE A 198 10.58 -8.57 -5.11
C ILE A 198 11.53 -8.75 -6.29
N LEU A 199 12.51 -9.64 -6.14
CA LEU A 199 13.53 -9.92 -7.15
C LEU A 199 13.41 -11.39 -7.56
N GLU A 200 13.18 -11.64 -8.85
CA GLU A 200 13.34 -12.98 -9.43
C GLU A 200 14.82 -13.29 -9.63
N ASN A 201 15.16 -14.57 -9.54
CA ASN A 201 16.52 -15.09 -9.67
C ASN A 201 17.52 -14.50 -8.64
N ALA A 202 17.04 -14.09 -7.47
CA ALA A 202 17.89 -13.54 -6.42
C ALA A 202 18.82 -14.60 -5.83
N SER A 203 20.13 -14.36 -5.84
CA SER A 203 21.09 -15.26 -5.18
C SER A 203 21.23 -14.94 -3.67
N PRO A 204 21.39 -15.94 -2.79
CA PRO A 204 21.57 -15.71 -1.35
C PRO A 204 22.84 -14.91 -0.99
N VAL A 205 23.86 -14.94 -1.85
CA VAL A 205 25.17 -14.29 -1.61
C VAL A 205 25.07 -12.77 -1.80
N GLU A 206 24.33 -12.30 -2.81
CA GLU A 206 24.13 -10.87 -3.10
C GLU A 206 23.25 -10.17 -2.04
N ILE A 207 22.40 -10.94 -1.35
CA ILE A 207 21.55 -10.46 -0.26
C ILE A 207 22.35 -10.18 1.02
N GLY A 208 23.38 -11.00 1.29
CA GLY A 208 24.21 -10.87 2.49
C GLY A 208 25.01 -9.57 2.52
N THR A 209 25.53 -9.14 1.38
CA THR A 209 26.26 -7.87 1.22
C THR A 209 25.34 -6.66 1.34
N PHE A 210 24.11 -6.75 0.80
CA PHE A 210 23.11 -5.70 0.91
C PHE A 210 22.68 -5.41 2.37
N ARG A 211 22.56 -6.45 3.21
CA ARG A 211 22.25 -6.26 4.64
C ARG A 211 23.30 -5.45 5.40
N GLN A 212 24.56 -5.41 4.93
CA GLN A 212 25.64 -4.67 5.58
C GLN A 212 25.69 -3.19 5.18
N SER A 213 25.10 -2.80 4.04
CA SER A 213 25.19 -1.43 3.51
C SER A 213 24.06 -0.50 3.94
N VAL A 214 22.97 -1.02 4.51
CA VAL A 214 21.82 -0.22 4.96
C VAL A 214 22.02 0.23 6.40
N MET A 215 22.75 1.32 6.60
CA MET A 215 22.62 2.17 7.80
C MET A 215 23.19 3.57 7.49
N THR A 216 22.34 4.59 7.28
CA THR A 216 22.47 5.93 7.89
C THR A 216 21.34 6.89 7.46
N CYS A 217 20.24 6.89 8.21
CA CYS A 217 19.26 7.99 8.22
C CYS A 217 18.95 8.43 9.66
N GLN A 218 18.58 9.70 9.84
CA GLN A 218 18.13 10.23 11.13
C GLN A 218 16.77 9.64 11.59
N GLN A 219 15.99 9.09 10.64
CA GLN A 219 14.77 8.32 10.91
C GLN A 219 15.12 6.83 10.98
N ALA A 220 14.55 6.11 11.95
CA ALA A 220 14.78 4.67 12.08
C ALA A 220 14.13 3.92 10.92
N VAL A 221 14.95 3.54 9.94
CA VAL A 221 14.58 2.71 8.79
C VAL A 221 15.02 1.28 9.08
N ILE A 222 14.12 0.33 8.85
CA ILE A 222 14.43 -1.10 8.95
C ILE A 222 14.36 -1.73 7.57
N CYS A 223 15.35 -2.57 7.29
CA CYS A 223 15.44 -3.37 6.08
C CYS A 223 15.48 -4.85 6.45
N THR A 224 14.54 -5.63 5.91
CA THR A 224 14.49 -7.09 6.10
C THR A 224 14.55 -7.76 4.75
N VAL A 225 15.42 -8.76 4.60
CA VAL A 225 15.58 -9.47 3.33
C VAL A 225 15.33 -10.95 3.51
N ASP A 226 14.45 -11.50 2.70
CA ASP A 226 14.05 -12.90 2.68
C ASP A 226 14.39 -13.54 1.33
N TYR A 227 14.50 -14.87 1.31
CA TYR A 227 14.72 -15.67 0.11
C TYR A 227 13.90 -16.96 0.17
N PHE A 228 13.44 -17.38 -1.00
CA PHE A 228 12.50 -18.48 -1.20
C PHE A 228 13.05 -19.47 -2.25
N ASN A 229 12.64 -20.73 -2.19
CA ASN A 229 13.23 -21.83 -2.98
C ASN A 229 13.10 -21.65 -4.50
N ASN A 230 12.11 -20.88 -4.97
CA ASN A 230 11.89 -20.61 -6.39
C ASN A 230 12.82 -19.53 -6.98
N ASN A 231 14.00 -19.31 -6.37
CA ASN A 231 14.91 -18.19 -6.67
C ASN A 231 14.27 -16.80 -6.53
N TYR A 232 13.27 -16.63 -5.68
CA TYR A 232 12.73 -15.31 -5.37
C TYR A 232 13.39 -14.75 -4.12
N GLY A 233 13.80 -13.50 -4.20
CA GLY A 233 14.20 -12.69 -3.05
C GLY A 233 13.17 -11.62 -2.78
N GLN A 234 12.98 -11.30 -1.52
CA GLN A 234 12.15 -10.18 -1.09
C GLN A 234 12.95 -9.28 -0.17
N CYS A 235 12.94 -7.98 -0.41
CA CYS A 235 13.39 -6.97 0.54
C CYS A 235 12.18 -6.15 0.99
N GLN A 236 12.03 -5.92 2.28
CA GLN A 236 11.09 -4.96 2.83
C GLN A 236 11.86 -3.83 3.50
N LEU A 237 11.65 -2.63 2.99
CA LEU A 237 12.23 -1.40 3.52
C LEU A 237 11.08 -0.56 4.09
N TYR A 238 11.15 -0.21 5.37
CA TYR A 238 10.08 0.54 6.02
C TYR A 238 10.59 1.50 7.10
N SER A 239 9.88 2.61 7.25
CA SER A 239 10.08 3.57 8.33
C SER A 239 9.41 3.11 9.62
N LEU A 240 9.97 3.46 10.78
CA LEU A 240 9.33 3.29 12.07
C LEU A 240 8.68 4.59 12.59
N PRO A 241 7.55 4.51 13.33
CA PRO A 241 6.75 3.30 13.58
C PRO A 241 6.11 2.77 12.29
N PHE A 242 5.86 1.46 12.23
CA PHE A 242 5.30 0.85 11.03
C PHE A 242 3.87 1.34 10.80
N ILE A 243 3.61 1.85 9.59
CA ILE A 243 2.34 2.48 9.21
C ILE A 243 1.38 1.54 8.46
N GLY A 244 1.87 0.39 7.99
CA GLY A 244 1.05 -0.54 7.23
C GLY A 244 0.09 -1.32 8.12
N ASN A 245 -1.06 -1.69 7.56
CA ASN A 245 -2.01 -2.58 8.23
C ASN A 245 -1.81 -4.06 7.86
N ARG A 246 -0.90 -4.33 6.91
CA ARG A 246 -0.66 -5.65 6.32
C ARG A 246 0.84 -5.91 6.21
N LEU A 247 1.25 -7.12 6.61
CA LEU A 247 2.59 -7.66 6.37
C LEU A 247 2.46 -8.95 5.57
N ASP A 248 3.22 -9.07 4.50
CA ASP A 248 3.10 -10.18 3.55
C ASP A 248 4.42 -10.90 3.34
N PHE A 249 4.33 -12.21 3.14
CA PHE A 249 5.45 -13.12 2.87
C PHE A 249 6.54 -13.03 3.95
N ILE A 250 6.10 -13.13 5.20
CA ILE A 250 7.00 -13.14 6.36
C ILE A 250 7.53 -14.55 6.57
N SER A 251 8.85 -14.71 6.53
CA SER A 251 9.55 -15.98 6.76
C SER A 251 10.11 -16.09 8.19
N ASN A 252 10.71 -17.23 8.54
CA ASN A 252 11.45 -17.39 9.80
C ASN A 252 12.58 -16.36 10.00
N ARG A 253 13.11 -15.78 8.91
CA ARG A 253 14.24 -14.84 8.96
C ARG A 253 13.82 -13.41 9.26
N PHE A 254 12.51 -13.12 9.31
CA PHE A 254 12.04 -11.80 9.67
C PHE A 254 12.39 -11.49 11.14
N PRO A 255 13.07 -10.37 11.42
CA PRO A 255 13.56 -10.06 12.75
C PRO A 255 12.40 -9.59 13.65
N LEU A 256 11.68 -10.54 14.24
CA LEU A 256 10.59 -10.26 15.19
C LEU A 256 11.08 -10.07 16.64
N PHE A 257 12.37 -10.30 16.87
CA PHE A 257 12.98 -10.14 18.19
C PHE A 257 13.09 -8.64 18.50
N ASP A 258 12.67 -8.24 19.70
CA ASP A 258 12.74 -6.87 20.24
C ASP A 258 11.87 -5.79 19.56
N MET A 259 10.88 -6.19 18.76
CA MET A 259 9.97 -5.29 18.02
C MET A 259 8.68 -4.93 18.77
N ASN A 260 8.70 -4.89 20.12
CA ASN A 260 7.48 -4.65 20.91
C ASN A 260 6.78 -3.34 20.47
N ASN A 261 5.51 -3.44 20.10
CA ASN A 261 4.64 -2.34 19.64
C ASN A 261 5.04 -1.62 18.33
N MET A 262 6.12 -2.03 17.65
CA MET A 262 6.53 -1.39 16.39
C MET A 262 5.52 -1.58 15.26
N PHE A 263 4.74 -2.66 15.33
CA PHE A 263 3.76 -3.07 14.31
C PHE A 263 2.32 -3.03 14.83
N SER A 264 2.02 -2.12 15.75
CA SER A 264 0.69 -2.01 16.37
C SER A 264 -0.46 -1.78 15.38
N MET A 265 -0.18 -1.26 14.18
CA MET A 265 -1.19 -1.06 13.12
C MET A 265 -1.48 -2.31 12.29
N VAL A 266 -0.64 -3.34 12.38
CA VAL A 266 -0.78 -4.56 11.58
C VAL A 266 -1.97 -5.39 12.07
N THR A 267 -2.89 -5.67 11.16
CA THR A 267 -4.09 -6.47 11.42
C THR A 267 -4.17 -7.70 10.51
N MET A 268 -3.39 -7.74 9.43
CA MET A 268 -3.32 -8.86 8.50
C MET A 268 -1.87 -9.29 8.30
N LEU A 269 -1.62 -10.59 8.41
CA LEU A 269 -0.31 -11.18 8.28
C LEU A 269 -0.35 -12.42 7.37
N LEU A 270 0.48 -12.45 6.34
CA LEU A 270 0.74 -13.64 5.53
C LEU A 270 2.14 -14.19 5.83
N LEU A 271 2.18 -15.39 6.39
CA LEU A 271 3.38 -16.16 6.70
C LEU A 271 3.67 -17.13 5.54
N PHE A 272 4.90 -17.10 5.04
CA PHE A 272 5.35 -17.97 3.95
C PHE A 272 6.85 -18.30 4.13
N ASP A 273 7.16 -19.59 4.18
CA ASP A 273 8.54 -20.09 4.14
C ASP A 273 8.54 -21.47 3.46
N ASP A 274 9.02 -21.52 2.22
CA ASP A 274 9.14 -22.76 1.44
C ASP A 274 10.53 -23.39 1.54
N VAL A 275 11.45 -22.76 2.27
CA VAL A 275 12.83 -23.20 2.47
C VAL A 275 13.01 -23.89 3.82
N LYS A 276 12.40 -23.35 4.87
CA LYS A 276 12.53 -23.83 6.25
C LYS A 276 11.17 -24.04 6.91
N PRO A 277 11.03 -25.08 7.75
CA PRO A 277 9.86 -25.19 8.60
C PRO A 277 9.81 -24.03 9.60
N PHE A 278 8.63 -23.51 9.91
CA PHE A 278 8.46 -22.54 11.00
C PHE A 278 8.85 -23.15 12.35
N GLU A 279 9.68 -22.45 13.12
CA GLU A 279 10.07 -22.88 14.46
C GLU A 279 8.88 -22.90 15.42
N ASN A 280 8.88 -23.79 16.41
CA ASN A 280 7.79 -23.86 17.42
C ASN A 280 7.53 -22.50 18.10
N LEU A 281 8.58 -21.74 18.42
CA LEU A 281 8.46 -20.43 19.07
C LEU A 281 8.14 -19.28 18.09
N PHE A 282 8.10 -19.54 16.78
CA PHE A 282 7.87 -18.50 15.77
C PHE A 282 6.51 -17.83 15.96
N PHE A 283 5.44 -18.61 16.12
CA PHE A 283 4.09 -18.07 16.29
C PHE A 283 3.92 -17.31 17.61
N ALA A 284 4.59 -17.73 18.69
CA ALA A 284 4.61 -16.99 19.96
C ALA A 284 5.32 -15.62 19.82
N ARG A 285 6.39 -15.55 19.01
CA ARG A 285 7.06 -14.29 18.67
C ARG A 285 6.15 -13.38 17.83
N ILE A 286 5.45 -13.93 16.85
CA ILE A 286 4.45 -13.22 16.04
C ILE A 286 3.35 -12.62 16.93
N ALA A 287 2.72 -13.44 17.78
CA ALA A 287 1.66 -13.00 18.70
C ALA A 287 2.09 -11.81 19.57
N ARG A 288 3.33 -11.85 20.08
CA ARG A 288 3.88 -10.75 20.91
C ARG A 288 4.18 -9.49 20.10
N ALA A 289 4.80 -9.63 18.94
CA ALA A 289 5.18 -8.49 18.09
C ALA A 289 3.96 -7.82 17.44
N LEU A 290 2.90 -8.58 17.21
CA LEU A 290 1.73 -8.21 16.42
C LEU A 290 0.43 -8.46 17.21
N PRO A 291 0.22 -7.78 18.35
CA PRO A 291 -0.90 -8.06 19.27
C PRO A 291 -2.29 -7.75 18.68
N ASN A 292 -2.36 -7.08 17.53
CA ASN A 292 -3.60 -6.62 16.89
C ASN A 292 -3.98 -7.42 15.63
N ILE A 293 -3.32 -8.57 15.38
CA ILE A 293 -3.66 -9.43 14.24
C ILE A 293 -5.12 -9.88 14.34
N LYS A 294 -5.84 -9.68 13.25
CA LYS A 294 -7.21 -10.17 13.01
C LYS A 294 -7.24 -11.27 11.95
N THR A 295 -6.32 -11.23 10.99
CA THR A 295 -6.21 -12.22 9.93
C THR A 295 -4.80 -12.77 9.85
N LEU A 296 -4.68 -14.09 9.98
CA LEU A 296 -3.43 -14.83 9.85
C LEU A 296 -3.55 -15.81 8.70
N GLU A 297 -2.75 -15.63 7.67
CA GLU A 297 -2.60 -16.58 6.56
C GLU A 297 -1.28 -17.32 6.71
N VAL A 298 -1.29 -18.64 6.60
CA VAL A 298 -0.08 -19.46 6.80
C VAL A 298 0.09 -20.45 5.65
N PHE A 299 1.27 -20.42 5.06
CA PHE A 299 1.72 -21.36 4.04
C PHE A 299 3.09 -21.93 4.41
N ASN A 300 3.15 -23.24 4.66
CA ASN A 300 4.39 -23.99 4.85
C ASN A 300 4.11 -25.51 4.77
N LYS A 301 4.65 -26.19 3.75
CA LYS A 301 4.47 -27.64 3.55
C LYS A 301 5.46 -28.50 4.34
N LEU A 302 6.49 -27.88 4.93
CA LEU A 302 7.57 -28.59 5.60
C LEU A 302 7.14 -29.04 6.99
N GLU A 303 7.58 -30.23 7.41
CA GLU A 303 7.29 -30.73 8.75
C GLU A 303 7.95 -29.86 9.82
N GLN A 304 7.21 -29.50 10.86
CA GLN A 304 7.72 -28.71 11.97
C GLN A 304 8.68 -29.56 12.81
N GLN A 305 9.90 -29.05 13.02
CA GLN A 305 10.88 -29.74 13.86
C GLN A 305 10.65 -29.45 15.35
N GLY A 306 10.77 -30.48 16.19
CA GLY A 306 10.78 -30.33 17.66
C GLY A 306 9.43 -30.50 18.38
N LYS A 307 8.48 -31.25 17.82
CA LYS A 307 7.12 -31.51 18.35
C LYS A 307 6.99 -31.98 19.81
N GLY A 308 8.08 -32.38 20.47
CA GLY A 308 8.06 -32.89 21.85
C GLY A 308 8.53 -31.88 22.91
N MET A 309 8.99 -30.70 22.52
CA MET A 309 9.36 -29.67 23.49
C MET A 309 8.11 -28.94 23.95
N ILE A 310 7.71 -29.19 25.20
CA ILE A 310 6.59 -28.49 25.86
C ILE A 310 6.77 -26.99 25.63
N ALA A 311 5.89 -26.40 24.81
CA ALA A 311 5.91 -24.97 24.58
C ALA A 311 5.61 -24.28 25.92
N THR A 312 6.62 -23.63 26.51
CA THR A 312 6.45 -22.83 27.73
C THR A 312 5.65 -21.55 27.47
N SER A 313 5.48 -21.17 26.20
CA SER A 313 4.63 -20.07 25.78
C SER A 313 3.75 -20.48 24.59
N TYR A 314 2.45 -20.54 24.83
CA TYR A 314 1.45 -20.65 23.78
C TYR A 314 1.26 -19.29 23.09
N PRO A 315 1.12 -19.23 21.76
CA PRO A 315 0.78 -17.99 21.08
C PRO A 315 -0.61 -17.51 21.54
N ASP A 316 -0.68 -16.25 21.96
CA ASP A 316 -1.94 -15.56 22.26
C ASP A 316 -2.39 -14.81 20.99
N PHE A 317 -3.44 -15.34 20.38
CA PHE A 317 -4.07 -14.76 19.20
C PHE A 317 -5.51 -14.35 19.53
N SER A 318 -5.75 -13.81 20.73
CA SER A 318 -7.06 -13.41 21.23
C SER A 318 -7.86 -12.44 20.35
N ARG A 319 -7.22 -11.75 19.41
CA ARG A 319 -7.86 -10.84 18.44
C ARG A 319 -8.04 -11.43 17.04
N LEU A 320 -7.55 -12.64 16.81
CA LEU A 320 -7.62 -13.34 15.53
C LEU A 320 -9.07 -13.75 15.25
N SER A 321 -9.63 -13.24 14.17
CA SER A 321 -10.98 -13.55 13.71
C SER A 321 -11.00 -14.41 12.45
N ALA A 322 -9.86 -14.53 11.76
CA ALA A 322 -9.72 -15.33 10.55
C ALA A 322 -8.35 -16.00 10.51
N LEU A 323 -8.34 -17.34 10.48
CA LEU A 323 -7.15 -18.16 10.23
C LEU A 323 -7.31 -18.84 8.87
N ILE A 324 -6.38 -18.59 7.96
CA ILE A 324 -6.38 -19.14 6.61
C ILE A 324 -5.16 -20.04 6.47
N LEU A 325 -5.40 -21.34 6.36
CA LEU A 325 -4.35 -22.36 6.23
C LEU A 325 -4.33 -22.83 4.78
N LEU A 326 -3.28 -22.46 4.05
CA LEU A 326 -3.13 -22.84 2.64
C LEU A 326 -1.91 -23.74 2.53
N ASP A 327 -2.10 -24.93 1.95
CA ASP A 327 -0.96 -25.77 1.56
C ASP A 327 0.00 -26.00 2.73
N ILE A 328 -0.56 -26.35 3.89
CA ILE A 328 0.14 -26.37 5.17
C ILE A 328 0.41 -27.81 5.64
N HIS A 329 1.54 -28.04 6.28
CA HIS A 329 1.77 -29.27 7.04
C HIS A 329 0.86 -29.31 8.29
N MET A 330 0.40 -30.50 8.66
CA MET A 330 -0.63 -30.68 9.70
C MET A 330 -0.20 -30.17 11.09
N ASP A 331 1.10 -30.14 11.36
CA ASP A 331 1.66 -29.69 12.64
C ASP A 331 1.31 -28.25 12.97
N TYR A 332 1.35 -27.39 11.96
CA TYR A 332 1.02 -25.99 12.13
C TYR A 332 -0.46 -25.80 12.39
N ALA A 333 -1.32 -26.63 11.78
CA ALA A 333 -2.74 -26.64 12.07
C ALA A 333 -3.00 -27.07 13.52
N GLU A 334 -2.32 -28.12 14.00
CA GLU A 334 -2.40 -28.56 15.40
C GLU A 334 -1.93 -27.45 16.36
N GLN A 335 -0.78 -26.82 16.11
CA GLN A 335 -0.26 -25.75 16.95
C GLN A 335 -1.21 -24.54 17.00
N LEU A 336 -1.73 -24.10 15.84
CA LEU A 336 -2.55 -22.90 15.74
C LEU A 336 -4.00 -23.10 16.19
N LEU A 337 -4.57 -24.31 16.05
CA LEU A 337 -5.96 -24.58 16.42
C LEU A 337 -6.10 -25.20 17.82
N CYS A 338 -5.17 -26.05 18.22
CA CYS A 338 -5.26 -26.79 19.49
C CYS A 338 -4.43 -26.16 20.61
N GLN A 339 -3.43 -25.34 20.27
CA GLN A 339 -2.43 -24.82 21.22
C GLN A 339 -2.32 -23.28 21.19
N SER A 340 -3.31 -22.57 20.64
CA SER A 340 -3.41 -21.11 20.74
C SER A 340 -4.52 -20.69 21.71
N ARG A 341 -4.42 -19.47 22.26
CA ARG A 341 -5.47 -18.84 23.08
C ARG A 341 -6.13 -17.69 22.36
#